data_AF-A0A1Y2WEG5-F1
#
_entry.id   AF-A0A1Y2WEG5-F1
#
_cell.length_a   1.000
_cell.length_b   1.000
_cell.length_c   1.000
_cell.angle_alpha   90.00
_cell.angle_beta   90.00
_cell.angle_gamma   90.00
#
_symmetry.space_group_name_H-M   'P 1'
#
loop_
_entity.id
_entity.type
_entity.pdbx_description
1 polymer ?
#
loop_
_entity_poly.entity_id
_entity_poly.type
_entity_poly.pdbx_seq_one_letter_code
_entity_poly.pdbx_strand_id
1 'polypeptide(L)'
;MYALRTLTTIGLTMLPLLAQTTNAWLVEMWDSQPNCGDNGGAADTERGGVAFQENCSLLGLEDVKAAKISDWDDGCKVSFYNGAPENAGCLGDPVWEKFKEEVAHDGRLVDNNWSCQIGLEGKGIMYVQYSCGDDA
;
A
#
# COMPACT_ATOMS: atom_id res chain seq x y z
N MET A 1 -21.83 42.31 48.93
CA MET A 1 -22.18 41.32 47.89
C MET A 1 -20.90 41.02 47.14
N TYR A 2 -20.34 39.81 47.30
CA TYR A 2 -19.08 39.41 46.65
C TYR A 2 -19.40 38.65 45.37
N ALA A 3 -19.04 39.22 44.23
CA ALA A 3 -19.22 38.59 42.93
C ALA A 3 -18.12 37.54 42.71
N LEU A 4 -18.52 36.26 42.75
CA LEU A 4 -17.73 35.13 42.31
C LEU A 4 -17.49 35.27 40.80
N ARG A 5 -16.24 35.40 40.36
CA ARG A 5 -15.88 35.30 38.94
C ARG A 5 -15.28 33.93 38.69
N THR A 6 -16.09 33.03 38.14
CA THR A 6 -15.66 31.73 37.64
C THR A 6 -14.84 31.95 36.37
N LEU A 7 -13.54 31.66 36.42
CA LEU A 7 -12.67 31.62 35.24
C LEU A 7 -12.86 30.27 34.55
N THR A 8 -13.55 30.28 33.41
CA THR A 8 -13.70 29.12 32.53
C THR A 8 -12.38 28.90 31.79
N THR A 9 -11.59 27.93 32.26
CA THR A 9 -10.40 27.46 31.53
C THR A 9 -10.87 26.63 30.34
N ILE A 10 -10.88 27.22 29.14
CA ILE A 10 -11.06 26.47 27.89
C ILE A 10 -9.70 25.88 27.55
N GLY A 11 -9.46 24.64 28.01
CA GLY A 11 -8.36 23.83 27.50
C GLY A 11 -8.66 23.46 26.06
N LEU A 12 -8.02 24.13 25.10
CA LEU A 12 -7.94 23.66 23.73
C LEU A 12 -7.13 22.36 23.75
N THR A 13 -7.82 21.22 23.75
CA THR A 13 -7.23 19.94 23.40
C THR A 13 -6.79 20.03 21.95
N MET A 14 -5.47 20.06 21.72
CA MET A 14 -4.87 19.79 20.42
C MET A 14 -5.23 18.36 20.04
N LEU A 15 -6.33 18.18 19.30
CA LEU A 15 -6.49 17.01 18.46
C LEU A 15 -5.48 17.17 17.32
N PRO A 16 -4.45 16.31 17.18
CA PRO A 16 -3.83 16.19 15.89
C PRO A 16 -4.94 15.72 14.95
N LEU A 17 -5.31 16.58 14.01
CA LEU A 17 -6.02 16.19 12.81
C LEU A 17 -5.16 15.11 12.15
N LEU A 18 -5.41 13.85 12.50
CA LEU A 18 -5.10 12.73 11.63
C LEU A 18 -5.99 12.95 10.41
N ALA A 19 -5.45 13.67 9.43
CA ALA A 19 -5.92 13.58 8.07
C ALA A 19 -5.77 12.10 7.71
N GLN A 20 -6.83 11.33 7.93
CA GLN A 20 -6.93 9.95 7.50
C GLN A 20 -6.87 10.02 5.98
N THR A 21 -5.70 9.80 5.41
CA THR A 21 -5.55 9.47 4.00
C THR A 21 -6.45 8.25 3.78
N THR A 22 -7.47 8.42 2.95
CA THR A 22 -8.51 7.42 2.74
C THR A 22 -7.98 6.15 2.06
N ASN A 23 -6.79 6.22 1.46
CA ASN A 23 -5.98 5.08 1.04
C ASN A 23 -4.55 5.28 1.54
N ALA A 24 -3.99 4.25 2.16
CA ALA A 24 -2.60 4.19 2.60
C ALA A 24 -1.69 3.36 1.71
N TRP A 25 -2.31 2.71 0.75
CA TRP A 25 -1.65 2.14 -0.39
C TRP A 25 -2.73 1.82 -1.42
N LEU A 26 -2.37 1.97 -2.68
CA LEU A 26 -3.17 1.58 -3.84
C LEU A 26 -2.29 0.72 -4.73
N VAL A 27 -2.83 -0.37 -5.23
CA VAL A 27 -2.20 -1.19 -6.26
C VAL A 27 -3.02 -1.15 -7.53
N GLU A 28 -2.40 -0.62 -8.57
CA GLU A 28 -2.91 -0.61 -9.93
C GLU A 28 -2.18 -1.70 -10.73
N MET A 29 -2.92 -2.54 -11.46
CA MET A 29 -2.35 -3.73 -12.11
C MET A 29 -2.65 -3.77 -13.61
N TRP A 30 -1.67 -4.26 -14.37
CA TRP A 30 -1.79 -4.49 -15.81
C TRP A 30 -1.37 -5.92 -16.17
N ASP A 31 -2.25 -6.65 -16.85
CA ASP A 31 -1.98 -7.93 -17.54
C ASP A 31 -1.53 -7.71 -19.00
N SER A 32 -1.87 -6.55 -19.55
CA SER A 32 -1.66 -6.21 -20.96
C SER A 32 -0.39 -5.42 -21.22
N GLN A 33 0.24 -4.84 -20.18
CA GLN A 33 1.39 -3.95 -20.33
C GLN A 33 2.56 -4.33 -19.40
N PRO A 34 3.81 -4.27 -19.88
CA PRO A 34 4.98 -4.69 -19.11
C PRO A 34 5.54 -3.61 -18.17
N ASN A 35 4.90 -2.44 -18.09
CA ASN A 35 5.33 -1.33 -17.24
C ASN A 35 4.14 -0.53 -16.70
N CYS A 36 4.41 0.31 -15.70
CA CYS A 36 3.42 1.20 -15.11
C CYS A 36 3.50 2.55 -15.82
N GLY A 37 2.42 2.97 -16.46
CA GLY A 37 2.37 4.20 -17.22
C GLY A 37 1.20 4.25 -18.18
N ASP A 38 0.95 5.44 -18.73
CA ASP A 38 -0.20 5.71 -19.57
C ASP A 38 0.04 5.26 -21.02
N ASN A 39 0.18 3.93 -21.24
CA ASN A 39 0.21 3.37 -22.60
C ASN A 39 -1.19 2.92 -23.06
N GLY A 40 -2.26 3.50 -22.50
CA GLY A 40 -3.63 3.25 -22.94
C GLY A 40 -4.26 1.92 -22.50
N GLY A 41 -3.71 1.28 -21.46
CA GLY A 41 -4.26 0.07 -20.84
C GLY A 41 -5.02 0.40 -19.57
N ALA A 42 -6.23 -0.12 -19.42
CA ALA A 42 -6.99 0.02 -18.18
C ALA A 42 -6.30 -0.79 -17.07
N ALA A 43 -5.97 -0.12 -15.98
CA ALA A 43 -5.47 -0.79 -14.79
C ALA A 43 -6.65 -1.31 -13.95
N ASP A 44 -6.48 -2.47 -13.31
CA ASP A 44 -7.33 -2.82 -12.18
C ASP A 44 -6.84 -2.02 -10.97
N THR A 45 -7.71 -1.16 -10.44
CA THR A 45 -7.44 -0.26 -9.30
C THR A 45 -8.25 -0.64 -8.06
N GLU A 46 -8.81 -1.85 -8.01
CA GLU A 46 -9.69 -2.29 -6.91
C GLU A 46 -8.92 -2.74 -5.66
N ARG A 47 -7.58 -2.66 -5.67
CA ARG A 47 -6.72 -3.20 -4.62
C ARG A 47 -5.99 -2.09 -3.91
N GLY A 48 -5.99 -2.17 -2.58
CA GLY A 48 -5.48 -1.14 -1.69
C GLY A 48 -6.09 -1.32 -0.30
N GLY A 49 -5.81 -0.38 0.58
CA GLY A 49 -6.31 -0.45 1.94
C GLY A 49 -6.22 0.88 2.66
N VAL A 50 -6.81 0.90 3.86
CA VAL A 50 -6.70 2.04 4.76
C VAL A 50 -5.40 1.98 5.55
N ALA A 51 -4.98 3.12 6.09
CA ALA A 51 -3.74 3.27 6.83
C ALA A 51 -3.60 2.26 7.98
N PHE A 52 -2.43 1.64 8.03
CA PHE A 52 -2.03 0.70 9.08
C PHE A 52 -2.96 -0.50 9.28
N GLN A 53 -3.79 -0.85 8.30
CA GLN A 53 -4.57 -2.08 8.33
C GLN A 53 -3.94 -3.14 7.46
N GLU A 54 -3.45 -4.18 8.12
CA GLU A 54 -2.94 -5.35 7.42
C GLU A 54 -4.06 -6.04 6.65
N ASN A 55 -3.81 -6.32 5.38
CA ASN A 55 -4.74 -7.06 4.55
C ASN A 55 -4.00 -7.94 3.55
N CYS A 56 -4.59 -9.09 3.25
CA CYS A 56 -4.22 -9.92 2.11
C CYS A 56 -5.36 -9.91 1.10
N SER A 57 -5.05 -9.62 -0.15
CA SER A 57 -6.03 -9.54 -1.23
C SER A 57 -5.61 -10.37 -2.44
N LEU A 58 -6.54 -11.14 -3.00
CA LEU A 58 -6.39 -11.81 -4.28
C LEU A 58 -6.44 -10.77 -5.42
N LEU A 59 -5.46 -10.79 -6.31
CA LEU A 59 -5.47 -9.97 -7.52
C LEU A 59 -6.45 -10.57 -8.53
N GLY A 60 -7.32 -9.73 -9.09
CA GLY A 60 -8.41 -10.16 -9.99
C GLY A 60 -7.97 -10.58 -11.39
N LEU A 61 -6.67 -10.48 -11.68
CA LEU A 61 -6.07 -10.76 -12.98
C LEU A 61 -5.17 -11.98 -12.90
N GLU A 62 -5.29 -12.86 -13.89
CA GLU A 62 -4.32 -13.93 -14.14
C GLU A 62 -3.17 -13.35 -14.97
N ASP A 63 -1.93 -13.59 -14.55
CA ASP A 63 -0.72 -13.15 -15.27
C ASP A 63 -0.50 -11.63 -15.29
N VAL A 64 -0.51 -11.01 -14.11
CA VAL A 64 -0.11 -9.60 -13.94
C VAL A 64 1.31 -9.40 -14.47
N LYS A 65 1.53 -8.42 -15.35
CA LYS A 65 2.85 -8.10 -15.91
C LYS A 65 3.52 -6.95 -15.18
N ALA A 66 2.73 -5.96 -14.79
CA ALA A 66 3.17 -4.80 -14.03
C ALA A 66 2.16 -4.44 -12.94
N ALA A 67 2.68 -3.97 -11.81
CA ALA A 67 1.89 -3.45 -10.69
C ALA A 67 2.49 -2.13 -10.21
N LYS A 68 1.67 -1.09 -10.14
CA LYS A 68 2.03 0.20 -9.55
C LYS A 68 1.54 0.24 -8.12
N ILE A 69 2.44 0.51 -7.19
CA ILE A 69 2.12 0.75 -5.78
C ILE A 69 2.20 2.26 -5.57
N SER A 70 1.13 2.89 -5.09
CA SER A 70 1.11 4.32 -4.73
C SER A 70 0.53 4.54 -3.35
N ASP A 71 0.70 5.76 -2.83
CA ASP A 71 0.19 6.22 -1.52
C ASP A 71 0.70 5.41 -0.32
N TRP A 72 1.74 4.61 -0.52
CA TRP A 72 2.37 3.73 0.46
C TRP A 72 2.81 4.50 1.71
N ASP A 73 2.36 4.10 2.90
CA ASP A 73 2.81 4.69 4.16
C ASP A 73 4.27 4.33 4.51
N ASP A 74 4.92 5.20 5.28
CA ASP A 74 6.22 4.95 5.88
C ASP A 74 6.11 3.85 6.96
N GLY A 75 7.13 3.00 7.07
CA GLY A 75 7.18 1.88 8.02
C GLY A 75 6.26 0.71 7.66
N CYS A 76 5.76 0.68 6.44
CA CYS A 76 4.92 -0.39 5.93
C CYS A 76 5.60 -1.10 4.76
N LYS A 77 5.28 -2.38 4.58
CA LYS A 77 5.73 -3.20 3.46
C LYS A 77 4.58 -3.68 2.59
N VAL A 78 4.88 -3.84 1.30
CA VAL A 78 4.00 -4.51 0.34
C VAL A 78 4.67 -5.80 -0.10
N SER A 79 3.91 -6.88 -0.12
CA SER A 79 4.39 -8.21 -0.46
C SER A 79 3.49 -8.83 -1.53
N PHE A 80 4.09 -9.37 -2.59
CA PHE A 80 3.39 -10.11 -3.63
C PHE A 80 3.68 -11.60 -3.50
N TYR A 81 2.63 -12.41 -3.60
CA TYR A 81 2.68 -13.87 -3.55
C TYR A 81 2.16 -14.43 -4.87
N ASN A 82 2.76 -15.52 -5.33
CA ASN A 82 2.22 -16.26 -6.47
C ASN A 82 1.02 -17.13 -6.04
N GLY A 83 0.28 -17.64 -7.01
CA GLY A 83 -0.93 -18.43 -6.78
C GLY A 83 -0.67 -19.91 -6.49
N ALA A 84 0.57 -20.28 -6.17
CA ALA A 84 0.89 -21.65 -5.78
C ALA A 84 0.13 -22.00 -4.48
N PRO A 85 -0.30 -23.27 -4.29
CA PRO A 85 -1.11 -23.65 -3.13
C PRO A 85 -0.47 -23.30 -1.77
N GLU A 86 0.85 -23.40 -1.67
CA GLU A 86 1.64 -23.03 -0.48
C GLU A 86 1.61 -21.53 -0.17
N ASN A 87 1.31 -20.70 -1.16
CA ASN A 87 1.33 -19.24 -1.07
C ASN A 87 -0.06 -18.60 -1.12
N ALA A 88 -1.11 -19.42 -1.29
CA ALA A 88 -2.48 -18.96 -1.41
C ALA A 88 -2.94 -18.21 -0.14
N GLY A 89 -3.53 -17.03 -0.32
CA GLY A 89 -3.98 -16.20 0.80
C GLY A 89 -2.83 -15.52 1.55
N CYS A 90 -1.74 -15.17 0.85
CA CYS A 90 -0.54 -14.56 1.42
C CYS A 90 0.11 -15.43 2.51
N LEU A 91 -0.02 -16.74 2.35
CA LEU A 91 0.72 -17.72 3.13
C LEU A 91 2.10 -17.90 2.47
N GLY A 92 3.07 -18.48 3.18
CA GLY A 92 4.36 -18.83 2.59
C GLY A 92 5.27 -17.65 2.25
N ASP A 93 6.08 -17.82 1.20
CA ASP A 93 7.17 -16.90 0.85
C ASP A 93 6.75 -15.96 -0.29
N PRO A 94 6.91 -14.63 -0.14
CA PRO A 94 6.59 -13.69 -1.19
C PRO A 94 7.58 -13.81 -2.35
N VAL A 95 7.09 -13.62 -3.58
CA VAL A 95 7.94 -13.49 -4.78
C VAL A 95 8.61 -12.12 -4.86
N TRP A 96 8.05 -11.14 -4.17
CA TRP A 96 8.59 -9.80 -4.00
C TRP A 96 8.06 -9.21 -2.70
N GLU A 97 8.92 -8.63 -1.89
CA GLU A 97 8.56 -7.91 -0.66
C GLU A 97 9.58 -6.81 -0.45
N LYS A 98 9.11 -5.60 -0.14
CA LYS A 98 9.95 -4.48 0.31
C LYS A 98 9.15 -3.56 1.21
N PHE A 99 9.85 -2.83 2.07
CA PHE A 99 9.40 -1.60 2.73
C PHE A 99 9.51 -0.39 1.78
N LYS A 100 8.73 0.66 2.08
CA LYS A 100 8.75 1.89 1.28
C LYS A 100 10.13 2.52 1.27
N GLU A 101 10.78 2.52 2.42
CA GLU A 101 12.11 3.07 2.65
C GLU A 101 13.17 2.33 1.84
N GLU A 102 13.06 1.01 1.70
CA GLU A 102 13.95 0.23 0.86
C GLU A 102 13.76 0.58 -0.62
N VAL A 103 12.52 0.75 -1.07
CA VAL A 103 12.22 1.17 -2.45
C VAL A 103 12.72 2.59 -2.72
N ALA A 104 12.60 3.49 -1.74
CA ALA A 104 13.17 4.83 -1.80
C ALA A 104 14.70 4.79 -1.86
N HIS A 105 15.33 3.96 -1.02
CA HIS A 105 16.79 3.77 -0.99
C HIS A 105 17.32 3.21 -2.31
N ASP A 106 16.60 2.28 -2.93
CA ASP A 106 16.91 1.72 -4.24
C ASP A 106 16.70 2.70 -5.41
N GLY A 107 16.20 3.92 -5.15
CA GLY A 107 15.87 4.90 -6.18
C GLY A 107 14.70 4.50 -7.08
N ARG A 108 13.83 3.60 -6.59
CA ARG A 108 12.67 3.05 -7.32
C ARG A 108 11.35 3.71 -6.95
N LEU A 109 11.39 4.69 -6.06
CA LEU A 109 10.25 5.53 -5.70
C LEU A 109 10.23 6.77 -6.60
N VAL A 110 9.25 6.85 -7.48
CA VAL A 110 9.05 7.97 -8.41
C VAL A 110 8.23 9.06 -7.72
N ASP A 111 8.69 10.30 -7.84
CA ASP A 111 8.10 11.50 -7.21
C ASP A 111 7.87 11.35 -5.70
N ASN A 112 8.64 10.49 -5.03
CA ASN A 112 8.47 10.08 -3.64
C ASN A 112 7.08 9.52 -3.30
N ASN A 113 6.32 9.06 -4.29
CA ASN A 113 4.92 8.70 -4.09
C ASN A 113 4.54 7.30 -4.60
N TRP A 114 5.20 6.80 -5.64
CA TRP A 114 4.81 5.53 -6.24
C TRP A 114 6.00 4.73 -6.75
N SER A 115 5.81 3.43 -6.90
CA SER A 115 6.82 2.54 -7.48
C SER A 115 6.18 1.58 -8.48
N CYS A 116 6.91 1.26 -9.54
CA CYS A 116 6.50 0.24 -10.50
C CYS A 116 7.22 -1.08 -10.24
N GLN A 117 6.45 -2.13 -10.03
CA GLN A 117 6.96 -3.50 -10.06
C GLN A 117 6.65 -4.11 -11.43
N ILE A 118 7.68 -4.65 -12.07
CA ILE A 118 7.62 -5.27 -13.40
C ILE A 118 8.14 -6.71 -13.33
N GLY A 119 7.91 -7.49 -14.39
CA GLY A 119 8.38 -8.88 -14.44
C GLY A 119 7.59 -9.81 -13.52
N LEU A 120 6.33 -9.46 -13.28
CA LEU A 120 5.37 -10.29 -12.54
C LEU A 120 4.73 -11.38 -13.44
N GLU A 121 5.09 -11.40 -14.72
CA GLU A 121 4.61 -12.39 -15.69
C GLU A 121 5.03 -13.83 -15.33
N GLY A 122 4.20 -14.79 -15.72
CA GLY A 122 4.37 -16.21 -15.44
C GLY A 122 4.16 -16.60 -13.98
N LYS A 123 3.68 -15.70 -13.12
CA LYS A 123 3.37 -15.98 -11.70
C LYS A 123 1.94 -16.48 -11.47
N GLY A 124 1.12 -16.50 -12.52
CA GLY A 124 -0.26 -16.96 -12.49
C GLY A 124 -1.17 -16.00 -11.73
N ILE A 125 -2.12 -16.55 -10.96
CA ILE A 125 -2.87 -15.79 -9.97
C ILE A 125 -1.89 -15.19 -8.97
N MET A 126 -2.16 -13.99 -8.47
CA MET A 126 -1.31 -13.36 -7.47
C MET A 126 -2.11 -12.89 -6.26
N TYR A 127 -1.45 -12.83 -5.11
CA TYR A 127 -1.96 -12.16 -3.93
C TYR A 127 -1.05 -10.99 -3.59
N VAL A 128 -1.62 -9.97 -2.95
CA VAL A 128 -0.89 -8.84 -2.43
C VAL A 128 -1.21 -8.68 -0.95
N GLN A 129 -0.19 -8.43 -0.15
CA GLN A 129 -0.31 -8.12 1.26
C GLN A 129 0.25 -6.73 1.54
N TYR A 130 -0.41 -6.03 2.44
CA TYR A 130 0.12 -4.86 3.11
C TYR A 130 0.26 -5.15 4.60
N SER A 131 1.38 -4.76 5.19
CA SER A 131 1.62 -4.89 6.63
C SER A 131 2.47 -3.73 7.15
N CYS A 132 2.23 -3.32 8.39
CA CYS A 132 2.89 -2.19 9.02
C CYS A 132 3.30 -2.58 10.44
N GLY A 133 4.57 -2.39 10.80
CA GLY A 133 5.06 -2.78 12.12
C GLY A 133 6.55 -3.11 12.12
N ASP A 134 7.06 -3.38 13.32
CA ASP A 134 8.49 -3.55 13.61
C ASP A 134 9.02 -4.90 13.08
N ASP A 135 9.35 -4.94 11.80
CA ASP A 135 10.37 -5.83 11.22
C ASP A 135 11.30 -5.02 10.28
N ALA A 136 11.63 -3.77 10.67
CA ALA A 136 12.61 -2.90 10.02
C ALA A 136 13.96 -2.90 10.77
#